data_AF-A0A382RIY3-F1
#
_entry.id   AF-A0A382RIY3-F1
#
_cell.length_a   1.000
_cell.length_b   1.000
_cell.length_c   1.000
_cell.angle_alpha   90.00
_cell.angle_beta   90.00
_cell.angle_gamma   90.00
#
_symmetry.space_group_name_H-M   'P 1'
#
loop_
_entity.id
_entity.type
_entity.pdbx_description
1 polymer ?
#
loop_
_entity_poly.entity_id
_entity_poly.type
_entity_poly.pdbx_seq_one_letter_code
_entity_poly.pdbx_strand_id
1 'polypeptide(L)'
;MNIKEIQIPSFLKGIINGRNTVISIPYLWLLFLFLFPFIIVLKISFAQPVLAMPPYTDLLSWGDSWWPTIQASFDSYLFLFSDSLYINAYLSSLRIAIISTILTLILGYSIAYSVARAPTRWRGILLMMVILPFWTSFLIRVYAWIGILKTEGLLNLFLISIGIIEKPLIIMNTDLAVYIGIVYSYLPFMILPLYANLEKMDMNLLEAA
;
A
#
# COMPACT_ATOMS: atom_id res chain seq x y z
N MET A 1 52.16 -37.68 -15.59
CA MET A 1 50.84 -37.61 -16.26
C MET A 1 50.21 -36.29 -15.83
N ASN A 2 50.17 -35.31 -16.74
CA ASN A 2 49.94 -33.89 -16.44
C ASN A 2 48.43 -33.63 -16.36
N ILE A 3 47.91 -33.34 -15.15
CA ILE A 3 46.51 -33.00 -14.94
C ILE A 3 46.33 -31.58 -15.46
N LYS A 4 45.70 -31.43 -16.63
CA LYS A 4 45.33 -30.13 -17.20
C LYS A 4 44.57 -29.33 -16.15
N GLU A 5 45.14 -28.20 -15.77
CA GLU A 5 44.46 -27.16 -15.00
C GLU A 5 43.15 -26.81 -15.71
N ILE A 6 42.04 -27.00 -15.01
CA ILE A 6 40.72 -26.53 -15.44
C ILE A 6 40.80 -25.01 -15.44
N GLN A 7 40.95 -24.41 -16.62
CA GLN A 7 40.94 -22.95 -16.79
C GLN A 7 39.54 -22.42 -16.46
N ILE A 8 39.34 -22.01 -15.21
CA ILE A 8 38.11 -21.34 -14.77
C ILE A 8 38.06 -19.96 -15.46
N PRO A 9 36.93 -19.61 -16.13
CA PRO A 9 36.75 -18.33 -16.81
C PRO A 9 37.06 -17.14 -15.89
N SER A 10 37.73 -16.10 -16.41
CA SER A 10 38.17 -14.92 -15.64
C SER A 10 37.03 -14.17 -14.94
N PHE A 11 35.81 -14.19 -15.51
CA PHE A 11 34.60 -13.67 -14.87
C PHE A 11 34.23 -14.38 -13.56
N LEU A 12 34.43 -15.71 -13.49
CA LEU A 12 34.19 -16.49 -12.28
C LEU A 12 35.26 -16.26 -11.20
N LYS A 13 36.50 -15.91 -11.57
CA LYS A 13 37.56 -15.54 -10.61
C LYS A 13 37.26 -14.26 -9.81
N GLY A 14 36.53 -13.30 -10.38
CA GLY A 14 36.07 -12.11 -9.65
C GLY A 14 34.95 -12.38 -8.64
N ILE A 15 34.13 -13.40 -8.92
CA ILE A 15 33.03 -13.87 -8.07
C ILE A 15 33.56 -14.76 -6.93
N ILE A 16 34.59 -15.57 -7.21
CA ILE A 16 35.22 -16.52 -6.28
C ILE A 16 36.45 -15.85 -5.62
N ASN A 17 36.26 -14.65 -5.07
CA ASN A 17 37.18 -14.08 -4.10
C ASN A 17 36.69 -14.52 -2.71
N GLY A 18 37.59 -15.00 -1.82
CA GLY A 18 37.18 -15.52 -0.51
C GLY A 18 36.27 -14.57 0.30
N ARG A 19 36.47 -13.26 0.16
CA ARG A 19 35.59 -12.22 0.71
C ARG A 19 34.17 -12.26 0.13
N ASN A 20 34.04 -12.39 -1.19
CA ASN A 20 32.75 -12.41 -1.89
C ASN A 20 31.98 -13.70 -1.61
N THR A 21 32.67 -14.83 -1.43
CA THR A 21 32.05 -16.12 -1.07
C THR A 21 31.52 -16.13 0.37
N VAL A 22 32.24 -15.52 1.31
CA VAL A 22 31.74 -15.41 2.69
C VAL A 22 30.52 -14.49 2.78
N ILE A 23 30.49 -13.43 1.97
CA ILE A 23 29.37 -12.48 1.93
C ILE A 23 28.16 -13.07 1.18
N SER A 24 28.38 -13.84 0.11
CA SER A 24 27.26 -14.39 -0.69
C SER A 24 26.40 -15.40 0.07
N ILE A 25 26.96 -16.12 1.04
CA ILE A 25 26.23 -17.13 1.83
C ILE A 25 25.05 -16.49 2.61
N PRO A 26 25.26 -15.45 3.46
CA PRO A 26 24.16 -14.73 4.09
C PRO A 26 23.17 -14.09 3.11
N TYR A 27 23.64 -13.52 1.98
CA TYR A 27 22.73 -12.90 1.00
C TYR A 27 21.87 -13.93 0.28
N LEU A 28 22.41 -15.09 -0.08
CA LEU A 28 21.64 -16.19 -0.65
C LEU A 28 20.60 -16.71 0.35
N TRP A 29 20.98 -16.82 1.62
CA TRP A 29 20.05 -17.19 2.69
C TRP A 29 18.90 -16.17 2.83
N LEU A 30 19.23 -14.87 2.89
CA LEU A 30 18.24 -13.79 2.98
C LEU A 30 17.35 -13.74 1.74
N LEU A 31 17.91 -13.90 0.55
CA LEU A 31 17.16 -13.94 -0.70
C LEU A 31 16.21 -15.14 -0.75
N PHE A 32 16.67 -16.31 -0.31
CA PHE A 32 15.82 -17.49 -0.23
C PHE A 32 14.67 -17.28 0.76
N LEU A 33 14.96 -16.82 1.98
CA LEU A 33 13.95 -16.55 3.01
C LEU A 33 12.95 -15.49 2.53
N PHE A 34 13.42 -14.45 1.85
CA PHE A 34 12.59 -13.41 1.25
C PHE A 34 11.68 -13.98 0.15
N LEU A 35 12.19 -14.81 -0.75
CA LEU A 35 11.43 -15.37 -1.87
C LEU A 35 10.49 -16.52 -1.45
N PHE A 36 10.80 -17.22 -0.35
CA PHE A 36 10.04 -18.38 0.12
C PHE A 36 8.52 -18.14 0.22
N PRO A 37 8.02 -17.08 0.92
CA PRO A 37 6.58 -16.80 0.96
C PRO A 37 5.98 -16.49 -0.43
N PHE A 38 6.71 -15.81 -1.31
CA PHE A 38 6.23 -15.54 -2.68
C PHE A 38 6.12 -16.81 -3.51
N ILE A 39 7.05 -17.75 -3.35
CA ILE A 39 6.99 -19.07 -4.00
C ILE A 39 5.75 -19.83 -3.51
N ILE A 40 5.43 -19.78 -2.22
CA ILE A 40 4.20 -20.40 -1.67
C ILE A 40 2.95 -19.76 -2.28
N VAL A 41 2.87 -18.43 -2.31
CA VAL A 41 1.72 -17.72 -2.90
C VAL A 41 1.60 -18.06 -4.39
N LEU A 42 2.70 -18.11 -5.13
CA LEU A 42 2.72 -18.50 -6.53
C LEU A 42 2.22 -19.93 -6.70
N LYS A 43 2.67 -20.88 -5.87
CA LYS A 43 2.15 -22.26 -5.85
C LYS A 43 0.63 -22.27 -5.64
N ILE A 44 0.13 -21.52 -4.66
CA ILE A 44 -1.32 -21.46 -4.34
C ILE A 44 -2.11 -20.81 -5.49
N SER A 45 -1.56 -19.79 -6.15
CA SER A 45 -2.25 -19.05 -7.21
C SER A 45 -2.60 -19.91 -8.44
N PHE A 46 -1.84 -20.98 -8.68
CA PHE A 46 -2.09 -21.97 -9.74
C PHE A 46 -2.82 -23.24 -9.25
N ALA A 47 -3.06 -23.35 -7.95
CA ALA A 47 -3.79 -24.47 -7.36
C ALA A 47 -5.30 -24.21 -7.41
N GLN A 48 -6.09 -25.28 -7.50
CA GLN A 48 -7.54 -25.19 -7.43
C GLN A 48 -8.00 -25.33 -5.98
N PRO A 49 -9.02 -24.55 -5.55
CA PRO A 49 -9.61 -24.72 -4.24
C PRO A 49 -10.38 -26.05 -4.19
N VAL A 50 -10.11 -26.86 -3.17
CA VAL A 50 -10.82 -28.12 -2.93
C VAL A 50 -11.39 -28.12 -1.52
N LEU A 51 -12.57 -28.69 -1.34
CA LEU A 51 -13.18 -28.94 -0.03
C LEU A 51 -12.47 -30.11 0.68
N ALA A 52 -11.17 -29.97 0.91
CA ALA A 52 -10.31 -30.95 1.58
C ALA A 52 -9.29 -30.25 2.49
N MET A 53 -8.56 -31.02 3.30
CA MET A 53 -7.41 -30.54 4.07
C MET A 53 -6.15 -31.20 3.50
N PRO A 54 -5.19 -30.44 2.92
CA PRO A 54 -5.14 -28.98 2.76
C PRO A 54 -6.14 -28.45 1.69
N PRO A 55 -6.55 -27.16 1.77
CA PRO A 55 -7.63 -26.58 0.96
C PRO A 55 -7.29 -26.31 -0.51
N TYR A 56 -6.14 -26.79 -1.00
CA TYR A 56 -5.63 -26.54 -2.35
C TYR A 56 -5.06 -27.82 -2.95
N THR A 57 -5.21 -28.01 -4.27
CA THR A 57 -4.57 -29.12 -4.98
C THR A 57 -3.04 -29.00 -4.95
N ASP A 58 -2.35 -30.14 -4.91
CA ASP A 58 -0.90 -30.15 -5.06
C ASP A 58 -0.51 -29.92 -6.52
N LEU A 59 0.35 -28.91 -6.74
CA LEU A 59 0.85 -28.56 -8.07
C LEU A 59 1.73 -29.63 -8.70
N LEU A 60 2.37 -30.45 -7.87
CA LEU A 60 3.31 -31.50 -8.26
C LEU A 60 2.79 -32.82 -7.70
N SER A 61 2.23 -33.65 -8.57
CA SER A 61 1.88 -35.02 -8.20
C SER A 61 2.99 -35.96 -8.64
N TRP A 62 3.54 -36.66 -7.65
CA TRP A 62 4.51 -37.75 -7.84
C TRP A 62 3.69 -39.03 -7.95
N GLY A 63 3.31 -39.41 -9.18
CA GLY A 63 2.68 -40.71 -9.45
C GLY A 63 3.72 -41.84 -9.57
N ASP A 64 3.42 -42.86 -10.38
CA ASP A 64 4.35 -43.97 -10.66
C ASP A 64 5.53 -43.61 -11.59
N SER A 65 5.70 -42.32 -11.89
CA SER A 65 6.73 -41.80 -12.81
C SER A 65 7.85 -41.08 -12.06
N TRP A 66 9.08 -41.16 -12.59
CA TRP A 66 10.24 -40.46 -12.05
C TRP A 66 10.17 -38.93 -12.24
N TRP A 67 9.25 -38.46 -13.10
CA TRP A 67 8.99 -37.04 -13.30
C TRP A 67 7.62 -36.65 -12.73
N PRO A 68 7.54 -35.54 -11.95
CA PRO A 68 6.27 -35.08 -11.40
C PRO A 68 5.40 -34.49 -12.52
N THR A 69 4.10 -34.76 -12.47
CA THR A 69 3.14 -34.10 -13.36
C THR A 69 2.77 -32.74 -12.78
N ILE A 70 2.92 -31.69 -13.58
CA ILE A 70 2.55 -30.32 -13.18
C ILE A 70 1.05 -30.13 -13.43
N GLN A 71 0.26 -30.01 -12.35
CA GLN A 71 -1.18 -29.77 -12.40
C GLN A 71 -1.49 -28.30 -12.12
N ALA A 72 -0.99 -27.40 -13.00
CA ALA A 72 -1.28 -25.98 -12.91
C ALA A 72 -2.63 -25.66 -13.58
N SER A 73 -3.51 -24.96 -12.88
CA SER A 73 -4.77 -24.46 -13.44
C SER A 73 -4.75 -22.93 -13.56
N PHE A 74 -5.35 -22.43 -14.64
CA PHE A 74 -5.60 -21.00 -14.85
C PHE A 74 -7.04 -20.59 -14.51
N ASP A 75 -7.86 -21.53 -14.03
CA ASP A 75 -9.29 -21.30 -13.79
C ASP A 75 -9.53 -20.25 -12.72
N SER A 76 -8.69 -20.19 -11.70
CA SER A 76 -8.72 -19.15 -10.66
C SER A 76 -8.57 -17.73 -11.24
N TYR A 77 -7.74 -17.56 -12.29
CA TYR A 77 -7.57 -16.27 -12.95
C TYR A 77 -8.73 -15.96 -13.90
N LEU A 78 -9.21 -16.96 -14.65
CA LEU A 78 -10.41 -16.79 -15.48
C LEU A 78 -11.63 -16.43 -14.65
N PHE A 79 -11.76 -17.03 -13.45
CA PHE A 79 -12.83 -16.76 -12.52
C PHE A 79 -12.90 -15.28 -12.11
N LEU A 80 -11.74 -14.64 -11.86
CA LEU A 80 -11.64 -13.21 -11.55
C LEU A 80 -12.22 -12.31 -12.64
N PHE A 81 -12.13 -12.73 -13.90
CA PHE A 81 -12.66 -11.98 -15.06
C PHE A 81 -14.07 -12.43 -15.47
N SER A 82 -14.54 -13.59 -15.04
CA SER A 82 -15.89 -14.07 -15.36
C SER A 82 -16.92 -13.58 -14.35
N ASP A 83 -16.54 -13.40 -13.08
CA ASP A 83 -17.45 -13.02 -12.02
C ASP A 83 -17.51 -11.50 -11.86
N SER A 84 -18.69 -10.95 -12.15
CA SER A 84 -18.97 -9.52 -12.03
C SER A 84 -18.72 -8.96 -10.63
N LEU A 85 -18.83 -9.77 -9.57
CA LEU A 85 -18.57 -9.33 -8.20
C LEU A 85 -17.09 -8.93 -8.02
N TYR A 86 -16.16 -9.73 -8.53
CA TYR A 86 -14.72 -9.45 -8.42
C TYR A 86 -14.32 -8.25 -9.29
N ILE A 87 -14.85 -8.17 -10.51
CA ILE A 87 -14.63 -7.01 -11.38
C ILE A 87 -15.15 -5.74 -10.70
N ASN A 88 -16.37 -5.76 -10.17
CA ASN A 88 -16.96 -4.61 -9.50
C ASN A 88 -16.17 -4.22 -8.23
N ALA A 89 -15.74 -5.19 -7.42
CA ALA A 89 -14.91 -4.93 -6.25
C ALA A 89 -13.56 -4.30 -6.63
N TYR A 90 -12.91 -4.80 -7.68
CA TYR A 90 -11.66 -4.26 -8.20
C TYR A 90 -11.82 -2.82 -8.73
N LEU A 91 -12.83 -2.59 -9.58
CA LEU A 91 -13.13 -1.26 -10.12
C LEU A 91 -13.52 -0.26 -9.03
N SER A 92 -14.30 -0.67 -8.04
CA SER A 92 -14.63 0.17 -6.88
C SER A 92 -13.39 0.52 -6.08
N SER A 93 -12.49 -0.43 -5.84
CA SER A 93 -11.22 -0.17 -5.13
C SER A 93 -10.34 0.82 -5.90
N LEU A 94 -10.22 0.64 -7.22
CA LEU A 94 -9.45 1.53 -8.09
C LEU A 94 -10.06 2.94 -8.12
N ARG A 95 -11.39 3.05 -8.27
CA ARG A 95 -12.12 4.31 -8.21
C ARG A 95 -11.88 5.01 -6.88
N ILE A 96 -11.98 4.28 -5.77
CA ILE A 96 -11.78 4.83 -4.43
C ILE A 96 -10.35 5.36 -4.28
N ALA A 97 -9.35 4.59 -4.72
CA ALA A 97 -7.95 4.97 -4.66
C ALA A 97 -7.65 6.23 -5.49
N ILE A 98 -8.17 6.33 -6.72
CA ILE A 98 -7.95 7.49 -7.59
C ILE A 98 -8.60 8.75 -6.99
N ILE A 99 -9.88 8.67 -6.61
CA ILE A 99 -10.62 9.82 -6.07
C ILE A 99 -9.98 10.29 -4.76
N SER A 100 -9.68 9.36 -3.84
CA SER A 100 -9.03 9.72 -2.58
C SER A 100 -7.63 10.31 -2.78
N THR A 101 -6.86 9.83 -3.75
CA THR A 101 -5.55 10.40 -4.09
C THR A 101 -5.68 11.83 -4.56
N ILE A 102 -6.63 12.11 -5.47
CA ILE A 102 -6.88 13.47 -5.98
C ILE A 102 -7.33 14.40 -4.85
N LEU A 103 -8.29 13.98 -4.03
CA LEU A 103 -8.77 14.77 -2.90
C LEU A 103 -7.65 15.07 -1.89
N THR A 104 -6.86 14.05 -1.56
CA THR A 104 -5.73 14.20 -0.63
C THR A 104 -4.64 15.09 -1.22
N LEU A 105 -4.39 15.03 -2.52
CA LEU A 105 -3.43 15.90 -3.20
C LEU A 105 -3.90 17.36 -3.17
N ILE A 106 -5.15 17.64 -3.52
CA ILE A 106 -5.70 19.01 -3.53
C ILE A 106 -5.64 19.62 -2.13
N LEU A 107 -6.14 18.91 -1.13
CA LEU A 107 -6.15 19.38 0.26
C LEU A 107 -4.74 19.45 0.84
N GLY A 108 -3.94 18.41 0.64
CA GLY A 108 -2.57 18.31 1.13
C GLY A 108 -1.66 19.37 0.52
N TYR A 109 -1.78 19.64 -0.78
CA TYR A 109 -1.05 20.72 -1.44
C TYR A 109 -1.46 22.08 -0.89
N SER A 110 -2.77 22.34 -0.76
CA SER A 110 -3.27 23.60 -0.22
C SER A 110 -2.72 23.87 1.19
N ILE A 111 -2.77 22.87 2.07
CA ILE A 111 -2.24 22.96 3.43
C ILE A 111 -0.70 23.13 3.40
N ALA A 112 0.02 22.29 2.66
CA ALA A 112 1.47 22.35 2.57
C ALA A 112 1.97 23.70 2.06
N TYR A 113 1.28 24.27 1.06
CA TYR A 113 1.55 25.60 0.53
C TYR A 113 1.34 26.69 1.57
N SER A 114 0.21 26.67 2.29
CA SER A 114 -0.05 27.62 3.38
C SER A 114 1.00 27.51 4.50
N VAL A 115 1.43 26.31 4.86
CA VAL A 115 2.47 26.12 5.88
C VAL A 115 3.83 26.61 5.38
N ALA A 116 4.22 26.31 4.14
CA ALA A 116 5.48 26.78 3.57
C ALA A 116 5.56 28.31 3.47
N ARG A 117 4.42 28.97 3.22
CA ARG A 117 4.32 30.44 3.16
C ARG A 117 4.09 31.12 4.51
N ALA A 118 3.83 30.36 5.57
CA ALA A 118 3.68 30.93 6.91
C ALA A 118 5.02 31.51 7.43
N PRO A 119 4.97 32.47 8.38
CA PRO A 119 6.17 32.99 9.04
C PRO A 119 6.96 31.86 9.71
N THR A 120 8.30 31.92 9.65
CA THR A 120 9.21 30.85 10.13
C THR A 120 8.88 30.36 11.55
N ARG A 121 8.47 31.26 12.45
CA ARG A 121 8.05 30.93 13.83
C ARG A 121 6.86 29.96 13.91
N TRP A 122 5.96 30.00 12.94
CA TRP A 122 4.71 29.22 12.94
C TRP A 122 4.82 27.91 12.17
N ARG A 123 5.78 27.78 11.24
CA ARG A 123 5.92 26.58 10.38
C ARG A 123 6.04 25.30 11.18
N GLY A 124 6.94 25.28 12.17
CA GLY A 124 7.13 24.11 13.04
C GLY A 124 5.86 23.73 13.81
N ILE A 125 5.12 24.72 14.32
CA ILE A 125 3.87 24.49 15.06
C ILE A 125 2.79 23.93 14.13
N LEU A 126 2.64 24.50 12.94
CA LEU A 126 1.67 24.06 11.93
C LEU A 126 1.95 22.62 11.48
N LEU A 127 3.21 22.29 11.19
CA LEU A 127 3.62 20.92 10.86
C LEU A 127 3.37 19.97 12.03
N MET A 128 3.66 20.38 13.26
CA MET A 128 3.40 19.58 14.44
C MET A 128 1.92 19.26 14.59
N MET A 129 1.02 20.22 14.33
CA MET A 129 -0.43 19.97 14.33
C MET A 129 -0.86 18.96 13.26
N VAL A 130 -0.24 18.99 12.07
CA VAL A 130 -0.50 18.01 10.99
C VAL A 130 -0.02 16.61 11.39
N ILE A 131 1.11 16.51 12.08
CA ILE A 131 1.70 15.23 12.50
C ILE A 131 1.03 14.67 13.75
N LEU A 132 0.49 15.51 14.64
CA LEU A 132 -0.17 15.11 15.89
C LEU A 132 -1.15 13.93 15.73
N PRO A 133 -2.11 13.93 14.77
CA PRO A 133 -3.02 12.80 14.61
C PRO A 133 -2.33 11.49 14.24
N PHE A 134 -1.12 11.52 13.66
CA PHE A 134 -0.36 10.30 13.32
C PHE A 134 0.08 9.50 14.55
N TRP A 135 0.28 10.17 15.69
CA TRP A 135 0.75 9.52 16.93
C TRP A 135 -0.35 8.71 17.63
N THR A 136 -1.60 8.86 17.20
CA THR A 136 -2.74 8.11 17.75
C THR A 136 -2.99 6.83 16.95
N SER A 137 -3.43 5.77 17.63
CA SER A 137 -3.72 4.48 16.99
C SER A 137 -4.75 4.64 15.87
N PHE A 138 -4.48 4.00 14.73
CA PHE A 138 -5.38 3.99 13.58
C PHE A 138 -6.80 3.52 13.97
N LEU A 139 -6.91 2.48 14.80
CA LEU A 139 -8.21 1.96 15.24
C LEU A 139 -9.00 3.00 16.05
N ILE A 140 -8.35 3.75 16.94
CA ILE A 140 -9.01 4.78 17.75
C ILE A 140 -9.56 5.89 16.84
N ARG A 141 -8.78 6.31 15.83
CA ARG A 141 -9.23 7.30 14.84
C ARG A 141 -10.42 6.79 14.04
N VAL A 142 -10.42 5.53 13.64
CA VAL A 142 -11.56 4.91 12.94
C VAL A 142 -12.80 4.92 13.83
N TYR A 143 -12.71 4.54 15.10
CA TYR A 143 -13.84 4.59 16.03
C TYR A 143 -14.36 6.02 16.27
N ALA A 144 -13.45 7.00 16.37
CA ALA A 144 -13.83 8.40 16.47
C ALA A 144 -14.63 8.85 15.23
N TRP A 145 -14.16 8.53 14.02
CA TRP A 145 -14.91 8.80 12.79
C TRP A 145 -16.23 8.06 12.72
N ILE A 146 -16.30 6.82 13.21
CA ILE A 146 -17.58 6.09 13.33
C ILE A 146 -18.56 6.85 14.23
N GLY A 147 -18.09 7.31 15.39
CA GLY A 147 -18.90 8.12 16.31
C GLY A 147 -19.35 9.46 15.73
N ILE A 148 -18.54 10.09 14.88
CA ILE A 148 -18.85 11.37 14.23
C ILE A 148 -19.85 11.21 13.08
N LEU A 149 -19.65 10.20 12.22
CA LEU A 149 -20.36 10.04 10.95
C LEU A 149 -21.62 9.15 11.01
N LYS A 150 -21.84 8.45 12.13
CA LYS A 150 -23.09 7.70 12.35
C LYS A 150 -24.30 8.65 12.29
N THR A 151 -25.49 8.09 12.02
CA THR A 151 -26.73 8.86 11.89
C THR A 151 -26.99 9.72 13.13
N GLU A 152 -26.84 9.16 14.33
CA GLU A 152 -26.94 9.87 15.63
C GLU A 152 -25.58 10.42 16.10
N GLY A 153 -24.71 10.79 15.16
CA GLY A 153 -23.33 11.19 15.40
C GLY A 153 -23.18 12.67 15.69
N LEU A 154 -21.98 13.05 16.11
CA LEU A 154 -21.65 14.45 16.42
C LEU A 154 -21.86 15.38 15.22
N LEU A 155 -21.61 14.91 13.99
CA LEU A 155 -21.77 15.71 12.79
C LEU A 155 -23.25 16.08 12.54
N ASN A 156 -24.14 15.10 12.59
CA ASN A 156 -25.58 15.34 12.37
C ASN A 156 -26.19 16.18 13.49
N LEU A 157 -25.81 15.89 14.75
CA LEU A 157 -26.27 16.69 15.90
C LEU A 157 -25.85 18.15 15.76
N PHE A 158 -24.60 18.38 15.37
CA PHE A 158 -24.10 19.73 15.10
C PHE A 158 -24.89 20.37 13.96
N LEU A 159 -24.98 19.77 12.77
CA LEU A 159 -25.65 20.36 11.61
C LEU A 159 -27.14 20.67 11.84
N ILE A 160 -27.85 19.84 12.61
CA ILE A 160 -29.24 20.08 13.01
C ILE A 160 -29.31 21.25 14.00
N SER A 161 -28.39 21.32 14.97
CA SER A 161 -28.40 22.38 16.00
C SER A 161 -28.23 23.80 15.43
N ILE A 162 -27.48 23.95 14.33
CA ILE A 162 -27.31 25.22 13.61
C ILE A 162 -28.35 25.40 12.47
N GLY A 163 -29.30 24.47 12.33
CA GLY A 163 -30.40 24.59 11.37
C GLY A 163 -30.01 24.42 9.90
N ILE A 164 -28.86 23.79 9.60
CA ILE A 164 -28.42 23.57 8.21
C ILE A 164 -29.19 22.42 7.55
N ILE A 165 -29.55 21.39 8.33
CA ILE A 165 -30.27 20.21 7.84
C ILE A 165 -31.48 19.91 8.74
N GLU A 166 -32.56 19.43 8.12
CA GLU A 166 -33.79 19.01 8.84
C GLU A 166 -33.79 17.51 9.20
N LYS A 167 -33.05 16.70 8.45
CA LYS A 167 -32.97 15.24 8.62
C LYS A 167 -31.51 14.78 8.70
N PRO A 168 -31.19 13.78 9.54
CA PRO A 168 -29.83 13.25 9.65
C PRO A 168 -29.31 12.72 8.32
N LEU A 169 -28.05 13.04 8.00
CA LEU A 169 -27.34 12.48 6.84
C LEU A 169 -26.90 11.05 7.13
N ILE A 170 -27.15 10.14 6.18
CA ILE A 170 -26.71 8.74 6.25
C ILE A 170 -25.36 8.63 5.52
N ILE A 171 -24.28 8.97 6.24
CA ILE A 171 -22.91 8.92 5.71
C ILE A 171 -22.24 7.58 6.02
N MET A 172 -22.51 7.02 7.21
CA MET A 172 -21.97 5.72 7.61
C MET A 172 -22.34 4.61 6.62
N ASN A 173 -21.43 3.66 6.39
CA ASN A 173 -21.59 2.56 5.43
C ASN A 173 -21.74 2.99 3.97
N THR A 174 -21.28 4.19 3.60
CA THR A 174 -21.22 4.66 2.21
C THR A 174 -19.78 4.93 1.78
N ASP A 175 -19.56 5.02 0.46
CA ASP A 175 -18.27 5.43 -0.12
C ASP A 175 -17.78 6.77 0.44
N LEU A 176 -18.69 7.68 0.82
CA LEU A 176 -18.35 8.99 1.38
C LEU A 176 -17.59 8.83 2.71
N ALA A 177 -18.06 7.95 3.59
CA ALA A 177 -17.35 7.65 4.84
C ALA A 177 -15.95 7.08 4.58
N VAL A 178 -15.83 6.22 3.55
CA VAL A 178 -14.54 5.65 3.13
C VAL A 178 -13.60 6.76 2.64
N TYR A 179 -14.08 7.68 1.79
CA TYR A 179 -13.29 8.82 1.32
C TYR A 179 -12.79 9.70 2.46
N ILE A 180 -13.67 10.07 3.40
CA ILE A 180 -13.28 10.88 4.57
C ILE A 180 -12.18 10.17 5.37
N GLY A 181 -12.38 8.89 5.67
CA GLY A 181 -11.43 8.10 6.46
C GLY A 181 -10.05 7.99 5.80
N ILE A 182 -10.02 7.70 4.50
CA ILE A 182 -8.77 7.59 3.72
C ILE A 182 -8.08 8.95 3.65
N VAL A 183 -8.78 10.00 3.20
CA VAL A 183 -8.19 11.34 3.04
C VAL A 183 -7.60 11.82 4.36
N TYR A 184 -8.34 11.73 5.46
CA TYR A 184 -7.84 12.10 6.79
C TYR A 184 -6.60 11.31 7.22
N SER A 185 -6.58 10.00 6.95
CA SER A 185 -5.48 9.12 7.36
C SER A 185 -4.19 9.35 6.59
N TYR A 186 -4.31 9.72 5.31
CA TYR A 186 -3.15 9.89 4.41
C TYR A 186 -2.72 11.35 4.23
N LEU A 187 -3.52 12.33 4.66
CA LEU A 187 -3.19 13.75 4.59
C LEU A 187 -1.79 14.08 5.15
N PRO A 188 -1.38 13.62 6.35
CA PRO A 188 -0.06 13.94 6.89
C PRO A 188 1.07 13.44 5.98
N PHE A 189 0.93 12.23 5.42
CA PHE A 189 1.92 11.64 4.53
C PHE A 189 2.02 12.35 3.17
N MET A 190 0.93 12.95 2.70
CA MET A 190 0.94 13.79 1.50
C MET A 190 1.57 15.16 1.78
N ILE A 191 1.26 15.77 2.92
CA ILE A 191 1.70 17.13 3.27
C ILE A 191 3.22 17.20 3.48
N LEU A 192 3.83 16.24 4.18
CA LEU A 192 5.24 16.28 4.53
C LEU A 192 6.20 16.40 3.32
N PRO A 193 6.12 15.54 2.29
CA PRO A 193 6.98 15.66 1.11
C PRO A 193 6.66 16.91 0.29
N LEU A 194 5.39 17.32 0.20
CA LEU A 194 5.01 18.56 -0.50
C LEU A 194 5.61 19.79 0.18
N TYR A 195 5.49 19.89 1.51
CA TYR A 195 6.08 20.96 2.29
C TYR A 195 7.60 21.03 2.11
N ALA A 196 8.29 19.89 2.20
CA ALA A 196 9.75 19.84 2.07
C ALA A 196 10.26 20.32 0.71
N ASN A 197 9.45 20.18 -0.35
CA ASN A 197 9.76 20.73 -1.67
C ASN A 197 9.38 22.21 -1.76
N LEU A 198 8.19 22.59 -1.31
CA LEU A 198 7.67 23.97 -1.38
C LEU A 198 8.49 24.96 -0.52
N GLU A 199 9.00 24.53 0.63
CA GLU A 199 9.87 25.37 1.47
C GLU A 199 11.21 25.69 0.79
N LYS A 200 11.72 24.79 -0.06
CA LYS A 200 12.98 24.99 -0.79
C LYS A 200 12.83 25.81 -2.06
N MET A 201 11.61 26.05 -2.54
CA MET A 201 11.38 26.86 -3.73
C MET A 201 11.66 28.34 -3.43
N ASP A 202 12.74 28.85 -4.02
CA ASP A 202 13.10 30.27 -3.98
C ASP A 202 12.03 31.09 -4.73
N MET A 203 11.49 32.11 -4.06
CA MET A 203 10.45 33.00 -4.58
C MET A 203 10.96 33.91 -5.71
N ASN A 204 12.28 34.07 -5.84
CA ASN A 204 12.88 34.91 -6.88
C ASN A 204 12.60 34.39 -8.31
N LEU A 205 12.32 33.09 -8.46
CA LEU A 205 11.93 32.51 -9.76
C LEU A 205 10.46 32.76 -10.13
N LEU A 206 9.61 33.06 -9.14
CA LEU A 206 8.18 33.35 -9.32
C LEU A 206 7.93 34.85 -9.59
N GLU A 207 8.81 35.74 -9.12
CA GLU A 207 8.76 37.18 -9.45
C GLU A 207 9.40 37.50 -10.81
N ALA A 208 10.22 36.60 -11.35
CA ALA A 208 10.88 36.77 -12.64
C ALA A 208 10.09 36.24 -13.85
N ALA A 209 8.98 35.53 -13.62
CA ALA A 209 8.11 34.93 -14.63
C ALA A 209 6.77 35.67 -14.72
#